data_AF-A0A7K2IZ95-F1
#
_entry.id   AF-A0A7K2IZ95-F1
#
_cell.length_a   1.000
_cell.length_b   1.000
_cell.length_c   1.000
_cell.angle_alpha   90.00
_cell.angle_beta   90.00
_cell.angle_gamma   90.00
#
_symmetry.space_group_name_H-M   'P 1'
#
loop_
_entity.id
_entity.type
_entity.pdbx_description
1 polymer ?
#
loop_
_entity_poly.entity_id
_entity_poly.type
_entity_poly.pdbx_seq_one_letter_code
_entity_poly.pdbx_strand_id
1 'polypeptide(L)'
;MVTYLYRCPDRHETDLDAPMGRAPRETDCSCGRSARRAFTAPMVRAVPAARGRVMEAAEQSTDRPAVVTRPAPDPAPTSFTDPRHALLPRA
;
A
#
# COMPACT_ATOMS: atom_id res chain seq x y z
N MET A 1 -4.76 26.39 9.17
CA MET A 1 -6.15 25.88 9.14
C MET A 1 -6.14 24.46 8.63
N VAL A 2 -7.21 23.68 8.87
CA VAL A 2 -7.37 22.30 8.36
C VAL A 2 -8.71 22.21 7.64
N THR A 3 -8.71 21.61 6.46
CA THR A 3 -9.93 21.34 5.69
C THR A 3 -10.51 20.00 6.10
N TYR A 4 -11.81 19.96 6.37
CA TYR A 4 -12.53 18.77 6.77
C TYR A 4 -13.65 18.47 5.77
N LEU A 5 -13.70 17.21 5.33
CA LEU A 5 -14.75 16.71 4.44
C LEU A 5 -16.00 16.33 5.25
N TYR A 6 -17.17 16.72 4.76
CA TYR A 6 -18.48 16.29 5.25
C TYR A 6 -19.27 15.65 4.13
N ARG A 7 -20.11 14.67 4.47
CA ARG A 7 -20.97 13.96 3.52
C ARG A 7 -22.38 13.79 4.06
N CYS A 8 -23.37 14.12 3.24
CA CYS A 8 -24.78 13.93 3.57
C CYS A 8 -25.28 12.53 3.13
N PRO A 9 -26.48 12.10 3.57
CA PRO A 9 -27.10 10.85 3.13
C PRO A 9 -27.27 10.72 1.61
N ASP A 10 -27.47 11.85 0.91
CA ASP A 10 -27.60 11.92 -0.55
C ASP A 10 -26.24 11.97 -1.27
N ARG A 11 -25.15 11.73 -0.51
CA ARG A 11 -23.77 11.60 -0.98
C ARG A 11 -23.12 12.85 -1.55
N HIS A 12 -23.72 14.03 -1.39
CA HIS A 12 -23.04 15.29 -1.64
C HIS A 12 -21.91 15.51 -0.62
N GLU A 13 -20.83 16.14 -1.08
CA GLU A 13 -19.65 16.44 -0.30
C GLU A 13 -19.52 17.95 -0.09
N THR A 14 -19.01 18.34 1.07
CA THR A 14 -18.82 19.74 1.44
C THR A 14 -17.58 19.86 2.31
N ASP A 15 -16.71 20.81 1.97
CA ASP A 15 -15.49 21.09 2.72
C ASP A 15 -15.71 22.23 3.70
N LEU A 16 -15.14 22.10 4.89
CA LEU A 16 -15.16 23.12 5.93
C LEU A 16 -13.76 23.32 6.50
N ASP A 17 -13.28 24.57 6.46
CA ASP A 17 -12.03 24.94 7.10
C ASP A 17 -12.25 25.29 8.57
N ALA A 18 -11.53 24.60 9.47
CA ALA A 18 -11.55 24.90 10.89
C ALA A 18 -10.18 24.69 11.55
N PRO A 19 -9.94 25.24 12.75
CA PRO A 19 -8.75 24.89 13.51
C PRO A 19 -8.65 23.38 13.75
N MET A 20 -7.42 22.88 13.88
CA MET A 20 -7.18 21.47 14.18
C MET A 20 -7.91 21.10 15.48
N GLY A 21 -8.73 20.04 15.45
CA GLY A 21 -9.48 19.58 16.63
C GLY A 21 -10.73 20.39 16.99
N ARG A 22 -11.08 21.46 16.27
CA ARG A 22 -12.30 22.27 16.53
C ARG A 22 -13.40 22.14 15.47
N ALA A 23 -13.29 21.19 14.55
CA ALA A 23 -14.33 20.95 13.55
C ALA A 23 -15.64 20.46 14.22
N PRO A 24 -16.82 20.99 13.82
CA PRO A 24 -18.10 20.50 14.33
C PRO A 24 -18.35 19.05 13.90
N ARG A 25 -19.26 18.36 14.59
CA ARG A 25 -19.60 16.96 14.24
C ARG A 25 -20.44 16.86 12.96
N GLU A 26 -21.28 17.87 12.73
CA GLU A 26 -22.19 17.96 11.59
C GLU A 26 -22.17 19.40 11.03
N THR A 27 -22.54 19.55 9.76
CA THR A 27 -22.67 20.83 9.07
C THR A 27 -23.81 20.78 8.05
N ASP A 28 -24.23 21.93 7.55
CA ASP A 28 -25.28 22.01 6.55
C ASP A 28 -24.72 21.69 5.17
N CYS A 29 -25.37 20.76 4.47
CA CYS A 29 -25.05 20.46 3.08
C CYS A 29 -25.70 21.46 2.13
N SER A 30 -25.12 21.65 0.95
CA SER A 30 -25.72 22.44 -0.14
C SER A 30 -27.11 21.95 -0.56
N CYS A 31 -27.46 20.69 -0.31
CA CYS A 31 -28.80 20.15 -0.54
C CYS A 31 -29.81 20.43 0.59
N GLY A 32 -29.41 21.14 1.66
CA GLY A 32 -30.26 21.49 2.80
C GLY A 32 -30.39 20.41 3.87
N ARG A 33 -29.68 19.28 3.75
CA ARG A 33 -29.66 18.18 4.73
C ARG A 33 -28.42 18.27 5.63
N SER A 34 -28.49 17.72 6.85
CA SER A 34 -27.31 17.58 7.72
C SER A 34 -26.28 16.62 7.09
N ALA A 35 -25.03 17.07 7.02
CA ALA A 35 -23.87 16.30 6.59
C ALA A 35 -22.98 15.98 7.80
N ARG A 36 -22.49 14.74 7.85
CA ARG A 36 -21.57 14.27 8.90
C ARG A 36 -20.14 14.30 8.42
N ARG A 37 -19.21 14.48 9.34
CA ARG A 37 -17.78 14.45 9.04
C ARG A 37 -17.39 13.12 8.41
N ALA A 38 -16.80 13.19 7.22
CA ALA A 38 -16.32 12.05 6.47
C ALA A 38 -14.82 11.88 6.72
N PHE A 39 -14.43 10.69 7.16
CA PHE A 39 -13.03 10.29 7.25
C PHE A 39 -12.69 9.53 5.97
N THR A 40 -12.10 10.23 5.00
CA THR A 40 -11.54 9.55 3.83
C THR A 40 -10.42 8.64 4.29
N ALA A 41 -10.30 7.46 3.69
CA ALA A 41 -9.09 6.68 3.85
C ALA A 41 -7.92 7.61 3.49
N PRO A 42 -6.95 7.84 4.39
CA PRO A 42 -5.74 8.52 3.98
C PRO A 42 -5.23 7.76 2.76
N MET A 43 -4.70 8.47 1.76
CA MET A 43 -4.16 7.88 0.53
C MET A 43 -2.89 7.04 0.78
N VAL A 44 -2.89 6.24 1.84
CA VAL A 44 -2.04 5.09 2.06
C VAL A 44 -2.42 4.07 1.01
N ARG A 45 -2.00 4.31 -0.23
CA ARG A 45 -1.84 3.21 -1.17
C ARG A 45 -0.93 2.24 -0.45
N ALA A 46 -1.46 1.05 -0.10
CA ALA A 46 -0.67 0.02 0.53
C ALA A 46 0.57 -0.19 -0.35
N VAL A 47 1.75 0.09 0.20
CA VAL A 47 3.00 -0.19 -0.50
C VAL A 47 2.96 -1.69 -0.82
N PRO A 48 3.10 -2.11 -2.10
CA PRO A 48 3.10 -3.52 -2.43
C PRO A 48 4.11 -4.25 -1.55
N ALA A 49 3.72 -5.39 -0.96
CA ALA A 49 4.54 -6.06 0.06
C ALA A 49 5.98 -6.32 -0.41
N ALA A 50 6.18 -6.60 -1.70
CA ALA A 50 7.51 -6.76 -2.30
C ALA A 50 8.36 -5.49 -2.19
N ARG A 51 7.77 -4.31 -2.44
CA ARG A 51 8.46 -3.03 -2.31
C ARG A 51 8.72 -2.68 -0.84
N GLY A 52 7.79 -2.99 0.05
CA GLY A 52 7.97 -2.81 1.50
C GLY A 52 9.18 -3.58 2.02
N ARG A 53 9.29 -4.87 1.66
CA ARG A 53 10.43 -5.72 2.05
C ARG A 53 11.78 -5.20 1.58
N VAL A 54 11.84 -4.61 0.38
CA VAL A 54 13.09 -4.03 -0.14
C VAL A 54 13.52 -2.80 0.66
N MET A 55 12.57 -1.92 1.00
CA MET A 55 12.86 -0.74 1.82
C MET A 55 13.37 -1.15 3.21
N GLU A 56 12.70 -2.12 3.84
CA GLU A 56 13.09 -2.64 5.15
C GLU A 56 14.46 -3.33 5.13
N ALA A 57 14.76 -4.13 4.10
CA ALA A 57 16.09 -4.71 3.93
C ALA A 57 17.18 -3.66 3.74
N ALA A 58 16.88 -2.56 3.03
CA ALA A 58 17.82 -1.45 2.85
C ALA A 58 18.10 -0.72 4.17
N GLU A 59 17.07 -0.44 4.96
CA GLU A 59 17.21 0.15 6.30
C GLU A 59 18.05 -0.75 7.22
N GLN A 60 17.77 -2.05 7.26
CA GLN A 60 18.53 -3.02 8.07
C GLN A 60 20.01 -3.10 7.69
N SER A 61 20.33 -2.95 6.39
CA SER A 61 21.70 -3.02 5.90
C SER A 61 22.62 -1.89 6.37
N THR A 62 22.04 -0.77 6.86
CA THR A 62 22.80 0.41 7.27
C THR A 62 23.53 0.20 8.60
N ASP A 63 22.86 -0.40 9.58
CA ASP A 63 23.41 -0.60 10.94
C ASP A 63 23.95 -2.02 11.13
N ARG A 64 23.31 -3.04 10.52
CA ARG A 64 23.69 -4.45 10.68
C ARG A 64 23.51 -5.22 9.36
N PRO A 65 24.43 -5.06 8.40
CA PRO A 65 24.36 -5.80 7.15
C PRO A 65 24.49 -7.31 7.40
N ALA A 66 23.63 -8.09 6.75
CA ALA A 66 23.75 -9.54 6.77
C ALA A 66 25.02 -9.96 6.00
N VAL A 67 26.02 -10.44 6.72
CA VAL A 67 27.26 -10.96 6.13
C VAL A 67 27.02 -12.41 5.71
N VAL A 68 27.29 -12.72 4.44
CA VAL A 68 27.19 -14.08 3.91
C VAL A 68 28.31 -14.93 4.51
N THR A 69 27.97 -15.87 5.40
CA THR A 69 28.92 -16.76 6.07
C THR A 69 29.12 -18.10 5.36
N ARG A 70 28.27 -18.41 4.37
CA ARG A 70 28.35 -19.60 3.53
C ARG A 70 27.74 -19.31 2.17
N PRO A 71 28.25 -19.90 1.07
CA PRO A 71 27.61 -19.81 -0.24
C PRO A 71 26.14 -20.19 -0.17
N ALA A 72 25.31 -19.53 -0.98
CA ALA A 72 23.94 -19.97 -1.20
C ALA A 72 23.97 -21.43 -1.71
N PRO A 73 23.01 -22.27 -1.29
CA PRO A 73 22.88 -23.60 -1.87
C PRO A 73 22.66 -23.49 -3.37
N ASP A 74 23.24 -24.44 -4.13
CA ASP A 74 23.02 -24.50 -5.56
C ASP A 74 21.52 -24.57 -5.85
N PRO A 75 20.99 -23.72 -6.75
CA PRO A 75 19.59 -23.80 -7.12
C PRO A 75 19.30 -25.21 -7.65
N ALA A 76 18.17 -25.77 -7.21
CA ALA A 76 17.74 -27.07 -7.72
C ALA A 76 17.66 -27.01 -9.26
N PRO A 77 18.12 -28.06 -9.96
CA PRO A 77 18.06 -28.07 -11.42
C PRO A 77 16.60 -27.88 -11.83
N THR A 78 16.33 -26.81 -12.58
CA THR A 78 15.02 -26.62 -13.20
C THR A 78 14.87 -27.71 -14.27
N SER A 79 13.92 -28.62 -14.08
CA SER A 79 13.59 -29.59 -15.12
C SER A 79 12.92 -28.84 -16.27
N PHE A 80 13.66 -28.61 -17.35
CA PHE A 80 13.08 -28.14 -18.60
C PHE A 80 12.25 -29.28 -19.20
N THR A 81 10.94 -29.23 -18.97
CA THR A 81 9.94 -30.16 -19.52
C THR A 81 9.51 -29.72 -20.92
N ASP A 82 10.47 -29.45 -21.81
CA ASP A 82 10.17 -29.31 -23.23
C ASP A 82 10.02 -30.72 -23.83
N PRO A 83 8.85 -31.08 -24.40
CA PRO A 83 8.63 -32.39 -24.98
C PRO A 83 9.61 -32.73 -26.11
N ARG A 84 10.23 -31.74 -26.76
CA ARG A 84 11.24 -31.96 -27.81
C ARG A 84 12.56 -32.51 -27.26
N HIS A 85 12.80 -32.41 -25.95
CA HIS A 85 13.98 -33.03 -25.31
C HIS A 85 13.94 -34.57 -25.39
N ALA A 86 12.76 -35.18 -25.55
CA ALA A 86 12.63 -36.62 -25.77
C ALA A 86 13.18 -37.08 -27.14
N LEU A 87 13.37 -36.15 -28.08
CA LEU A 87 13.88 -36.42 -29.43
C LEU A 87 15.40 -36.26 -29.54
N LEU A 88 16.07 -35.83 -28.48
CA LEU A 88 17.52 -35.70 -28.47
C LEU A 88 18.18 -37.09 -28.42
N PRO A 89 19.27 -37.32 -29.18
CA PRO A 89 20.05 -38.56 -29.07
C PRO A 89 20.58 -38.71 -27.64
N ARG A 90 20.42 -39.91 -27.07
CA ARG A 90 21.02 -40.24 -25.77
C ARG A 90 22.46 -40.69 -26.01
N ALA A 91 23.40 -40.14 -25.25
CA ALA A 91 24.78 -40.61 -25.17
C ALA A 91 24.88 -41.86 -24.30
#